data_AF-A0A920E051-F1
#
_entry.id   AF-A0A920E051-F1
#
_cell.length_a   1.000
_cell.length_b   1.000
_cell.length_c   1.000
_cell.angle_alpha   90.00
_cell.angle_beta   90.00
_cell.angle_gamma   90.00
#
_symmetry.space_group_name_H-M   'P 1'
#
loop_
_entity.id
_entity.type
_entity.pdbx_description
1 polymer ?
#
loop_
_entity_poly.entity_id
_entity_poly.type
_entity_poly.pdbx_seq_one_letter_code
_entity_poly.pdbx_strand_id
1 'polypeptide(L)' 'MKKILLLILVTFVFNSCVDASPNIEAHNDIHITIDGENLDGFIGEWKITSEEKEEDGKEVIIIRIEKSEL' A
#
# COMPACT_ATOMS: atom_id res chain seq x y z
N MET A 1 -25.35 18.49 44.73
CA MET A 1 -25.62 18.26 43.28
C MET A 1 -24.43 18.65 42.39
N LYS A 2 -23.87 19.87 42.48
CA LYS A 2 -22.70 20.31 41.67
C LYS A 2 -21.48 19.36 41.69
N LYS A 3 -21.12 18.79 42.85
CA LYS A 3 -19.96 17.88 42.99
C LYS A 3 -20.15 16.52 42.29
N ILE A 4 -21.38 16.01 42.28
CA ILE A 4 -21.72 14.74 41.60
C ILE A 4 -21.69 14.94 40.08
N LEU A 5 -22.22 16.08 39.61
CA LEU A 5 -22.15 16.45 38.20
C LEU A 5 -20.71 16.58 37.70
N LEU A 6 -19.83 17.17 38.53
CA LEU A 6 -18.41 17.29 38.22
C LEU A 6 -17.73 15.91 38.11
N LEU A 7 -18.07 14.98 39.01
CA LEU A 7 -17.52 13.62 39.01
C LEU A 7 -17.92 12.84 37.75
N ILE A 8 -19.18 12.97 37.32
CA ILE A 8 -19.69 12.34 36.10
C ILE A 8 -19.02 12.94 34.86
N LEU A 9 -18.81 14.26 34.84
CA LEU A 9 -18.15 14.92 33.72
C LEU A 9 -16.72 14.38 33.56
N VAL A 10 -15.99 14.28 34.68
CA VAL A 10 -14.60 13.81 34.73
C VAL A 10 -14.49 12.36 34.22
N THR A 11 -15.36 11.46 34.65
CA THR A 11 -15.32 10.08 34.15
C THR A 11 -15.68 9.98 32.67
N PHE A 12 -16.55 10.85 32.15
CA PHE A 12 -16.89 10.85 30.73
C PHE A 12 -15.72 11.30 29.83
N VAL A 13 -14.94 12.31 30.26
CA VAL A 13 -13.77 12.76 29.47
C VAL A 13 -12.62 11.77 29.49
N PHE A 14 -12.45 10.98 30.56
CA PHE A 14 -11.40 9.97 30.63
C PHE A 14 -11.73 8.69 29.86
N ASN A 15 -13.01 8.38 29.65
CA ASN A 15 -13.43 7.22 28.84
C ASN A 15 -13.57 7.55 27.34
N SER A 16 -13.45 8.81 26.92
CA SER A 16 -13.54 9.19 25.50
C SER A 16 -12.24 8.93 24.72
N CYS A 17 -11.20 8.40 25.35
CA CYS A 17 -10.03 7.87 24.65
C CYS A 17 -10.40 6.51 24.05
N VAL A 18 -11.26 6.56 23.03
CA VAL A 18 -11.59 5.40 22.20
C VAL A 18 -10.32 5.02 21.47
N ASP A 19 -9.87 3.78 21.64
CA ASP A 19 -8.79 3.17 20.88
C ASP A 19 -9.23 3.06 19.42
N ALA A 20 -9.11 4.17 18.70
CA ALA A 20 -9.36 4.22 17.28
C ALA A 20 -8.23 3.43 16.63
N SER A 21 -8.53 2.22 16.16
CA SER A 21 -7.70 1.50 15.19
C SER A 21 -8.15 1.95 13.80
N PRO A 22 -7.59 3.04 13.23
CA PRO A 22 -7.96 3.46 11.90
C PRO A 22 -7.66 2.32 10.92
N ASN A 23 -8.62 1.99 10.06
CA ASN A 23 -8.37 1.10 8.95
C ASN A 23 -7.55 1.88 7.91
N ILE A 24 -6.22 1.75 7.98
CA ILE A 24 -5.30 2.38 7.04
C ILE A 24 -5.09 1.41 5.89
N GLU A 25 -5.68 1.74 4.75
CA GLU A 25 -5.43 1.04 3.48
C GLU A 25 -4.39 1.85 2.70
N ALA A 26 -3.27 1.21 2.37
CA ALA A 26 -2.19 1.83 1.59
C ALA A 26 -2.27 1.34 0.14
N HIS A 27 -2.55 2.25 -0.78
CA HIS A 27 -2.50 1.98 -2.22
C HIS A 27 -1.16 2.45 -2.77
N ASN A 28 -0.44 1.53 -3.45
CA ASN A 28 0.80 1.83 -4.14
C ASN A 28 0.62 1.51 -5.63
N ASP A 29 0.71 2.54 -6.47
CA ASP A 29 0.63 2.38 -7.94
C ASP A 29 2.02 2.50 -8.56
N ILE A 30 2.39 1.54 -9.42
CA ILE A 30 3.65 1.56 -10.17
C ILE A 30 3.35 1.86 -11.63
N HIS A 31 3.78 3.01 -12.11
CA HIS A 31 3.68 3.41 -13.52
C HIS A 31 5.02 3.21 -14.22
N ILE A 32 5.02 2.42 -15.30
CA ILE A 32 6.20 2.20 -16.15
C ILE A 32 5.90 2.81 -17.52
N THR A 33 6.81 3.65 -18.00
CA THR A 33 6.74 4.26 -19.34
C THR A 33 8.05 3.98 -20.07
N ILE A 34 7.94 3.66 -21.36
CA ILE A 34 9.09 3.39 -22.24
C ILE A 34 9.04 4.43 -23.34
N ASP A 35 10.04 5.32 -23.38
CA ASP A 35 10.11 6.41 -24.36
C ASP A 35 10.39 5.87 -25.77
N GLY A 36 9.50 6.20 -26.70
CA GLY A 36 9.41 5.62 -28.04
C GLY A 36 10.39 6.16 -29.08
N GLU A 37 11.52 6.76 -28.70
CA GLU A 37 12.47 7.31 -29.68
C GLU A 37 13.21 6.22 -30.51
N ASN A 38 13.03 4.93 -30.17
CA ASN A 38 13.43 3.78 -31.00
C ASN A 38 12.39 2.64 -30.89
N LEU A 39 11.25 2.76 -31.58
CA LEU A 39 10.20 1.73 -31.60
C LEU A 39 10.62 0.43 -32.31
N ASP A 40 11.66 0.49 -33.14
CA ASP A 40 12.26 -0.69 -33.76
C ASP A 40 12.88 -1.56 -32.66
N GLY A 41 12.28 -2.73 -32.44
CA GLY A 41 12.65 -3.62 -31.34
C GLY A 41 11.74 -3.51 -30.12
N PHE A 42 10.88 -2.49 -29.99
CA PHE A 42 9.88 -2.41 -28.92
C PHE A 42 8.54 -3.07 -29.30
N ILE A 43 8.12 -2.93 -30.56
CA ILE A 43 6.89 -3.56 -31.05
C ILE A 43 7.07 -5.09 -31.01
N GLY A 44 6.13 -5.78 -30.37
CA GLY A 44 6.15 -7.24 -30.21
C GLY A 44 5.23 -7.69 -29.08
N GLU A 45 5.18 -9.00 -28.88
CA GLU A 45 4.53 -9.59 -27.71
C GLU A 45 5.49 -9.50 -26.52
N TRP A 46 4.94 -9.14 -25.36
CA TRP A 46 5.69 -8.99 -24.12
C TRP A 46 5.12 -9.93 -23.07
N LYS A 47 6.02 -10.65 -22.41
CA LYS A 47 5.67 -11.49 -21.27
C LYS A 47 5.99 -10.72 -20.00
N ILE A 48 4.96 -10.50 -19.19
CA ILE A 48 5.09 -9.89 -17.86
C ILE A 48 4.81 -10.99 -16.84
N THR A 49 5.75 -11.21 -15.94
CA THR A 49 5.60 -12.18 -14.84
C THR A 49 5.95 -11.52 -13.51
N SER A 50 5.24 -11.91 -12.46
CA SER A 50 5.50 -11.49 -11.09
C SER A 50 5.81 -12.70 -10.21
N GLU A 51 6.69 -12.49 -9.24
CA GLU A 51 7.05 -13.46 -8.22
C GLU A 51 7.13 -12.74 -6.87
N GLU A 52 6.52 -13.32 -5.85
CA GLU A 52 6.55 -12.82 -4.48
C GLU A 52 7.49 -13.71 -3.66
N LYS A 53 8.39 -13.10 -2.88
CA LYS A 53 9.26 -13.81 -1.96
C LYS A 53 9.50 -13.02 -0.69
N GLU A 54 9.86 -13.72 0.38
CA GLU A 54 10.28 -13.12 1.64
C GLU A 54 11.81 -13.18 1.75
N GLU A 55 12.47 -12.03 1.86
CA GLU A 55 13.91 -11.91 2.09
C GLU A 55 14.17 -11.01 3.29
N ASP A 56 14.92 -11.51 4.27
CA ASP A 56 15.27 -10.79 5.51
C ASP A 56 14.04 -10.20 6.24
N GLY A 57 12.91 -10.91 6.23
CA GLY A 57 11.64 -10.48 6.83
C GLY A 57 10.92 -9.37 6.07
N LYS A 58 11.28 -9.15 4.80
CA LYS A 58 10.61 -8.19 3.90
C LYS A 58 9.96 -8.94 2.74
N GLU A 59 8.74 -8.53 2.41
CA GLU A 59 8.06 -8.97 1.20
C GLU A 59 8.65 -8.26 -0.01
N VAL A 60 9.11 -9.03 -0.98
CA VAL A 60 9.76 -8.57 -2.20
C VAL A 60 8.95 -9.08 -3.39
N ILE A 61 8.47 -8.15 -4.21
CA ILE A 61 7.80 -8.44 -5.48
C ILE A 61 8.80 -8.24 -6.61
N ILE A 62 9.12 -9.30 -7.35
CA ILE A 62 9.96 -9.25 -8.55
C ILE A 62 9.05 -9.22 -9.78
N ILE A 63 9.10 -8.13 -10.53
CA ILE A 63 8.41 -8.00 -11.82
C ILE A 63 9.44 -8.19 -12.93
N ARG A 64 9.26 -9.19 -13.79
CA ARG A 64 10.06 -9.41 -14.99
C ARG A 64 9.25 -9.05 -16.23
N ILE A 65 9.85 -8.27 -17.12
CA ILE A 65 9.27 -7.84 -18.39
C ILE A 65 10.23 -8.30 -19.49
N GLU A 66 9.80 -9.23 -20.31
CA GLU A 66 10.62 -9.85 -21.35
C GLU A 66 9.92 -9.71 -22.70
N LYS A 67 10.70 -9.37 -23.74
CA LYS A 67 10.17 -9.41 -25.11
C LYS A 67 10.11 -10.85 -25.57
N SER A 68 8.97 -11.27 -26.11
CA SER A 68 8.84 -12.58 -26.73
C SER A 68 9.62 -12.60 -28.05
N GLU A 69 10.60 -13.50 -28.15
CA GLU A 69 11.26 -13.85 -29.40
C GLU A 69 10.45 -14.98 -30.05
N LEU A 70 9.65 -14.65 -31.06
CA LEU A 70 8.99 -15.63 -31.93
C LEU A 70 9.99 -16.19 -32.96
#